data_AF-A0A974PE60-F1
#
_entry.id   AF-A0A974PE60-F1
#
_cell.length_a   1.000
_cell.length_b   1.000
_cell.length_c   1.000
_cell.angle_alpha   90.00
_cell.angle_beta   90.00
_cell.angle_gamma   90.00
#
_symmetry.space_group_name_H-M   'P 1'
#
loop_
_entity.id
_entity.type
_entity.pdbx_description
1 polymer ?
#
loop_
_entity_poly.entity_id
_entity_poly.type
_entity_poly.pdbx_seq_one_letter_code
_entity_poly.pdbx_strand_id
1 'polypeptide(L)'
;MSTLEKYINELELLTAEIVRSIDQIGYEQLAAFSEQREQLVFSIESQKGLLTTEYKLRLRKLSEFDKIILSKMEYYRQNASDWLEKQGAIKVQKNAYTSQYAANSLFFDQKN
;
A
#
# COMPACT_ATOMS: atom_id res chain seq x y z
N MET A 1 0.11 -32.34 -13.07
CA MET A 1 0.26 -31.14 -12.22
C MET A 1 -1.01 -30.96 -11.41
N SER A 2 -0.91 -31.02 -10.07
CA SER A 2 -2.09 -30.93 -9.19
C SER A 2 -2.63 -29.49 -9.11
N THR A 3 -3.90 -29.30 -8.74
CA THR A 3 -4.49 -27.96 -8.58
C THR A 3 -3.74 -27.16 -7.49
N LEU A 4 -3.40 -27.80 -6.37
CA LEU A 4 -2.58 -27.20 -5.31
C LEU A 4 -1.22 -26.72 -5.82
N GLU A 5 -0.55 -27.55 -6.62
CA GLU A 5 0.75 -27.19 -7.22
C GLU A 5 0.66 -25.98 -8.13
N LYS A 6 -0.44 -25.84 -8.89
CA LYS A 6 -0.68 -24.65 -9.70
C LYS A 6 -0.79 -23.39 -8.84
N TYR A 7 -1.56 -23.44 -7.76
CA TYR A 7 -1.70 -22.27 -6.86
C TYR A 7 -0.39 -21.89 -6.18
N ILE A 8 0.43 -22.87 -5.77
CA ILE A 8 1.75 -22.58 -5.18
C ILE A 8 2.68 -21.98 -6.24
N ASN A 9 2.71 -22.52 -7.46
CA ASN A 9 3.52 -21.96 -8.55
C ASN A 9 3.08 -20.54 -8.90
N GLU A 10 1.79 -20.26 -8.95
CA GLU A 10 1.25 -18.94 -9.23
C GLU A 10 1.61 -17.95 -8.14
N LEU A 11 1.49 -18.35 -6.87
CA LEU A 11 1.92 -17.54 -5.72
C LEU A 11 3.42 -17.22 -5.76
N GLU A 12 4.25 -18.19 -6.17
CA GLU A 12 5.69 -17.98 -6.34
C GLU A 12 6.01 -16.98 -7.45
N LEU A 13 5.36 -17.12 -8.61
CA LEU A 13 5.53 -16.21 -9.75
C LEU A 13 5.08 -14.79 -9.39
N LEU A 14 3.90 -14.67 -8.80
CA LEU A 14 3.32 -13.39 -8.35
C LEU A 14 4.26 -12.68 -7.35
N THR A 15 4.78 -13.42 -6.37
CA THR A 15 5.71 -12.86 -5.38
C THR A 15 7.04 -12.46 -6.03
N ALA A 16 7.59 -13.30 -6.92
CA ALA A 16 8.85 -13.01 -7.59
C ALA A 16 8.77 -11.80 -8.51
N GLU A 17 7.64 -11.61 -9.20
CA GLU A 17 7.38 -10.44 -10.03
C GLU A 17 7.37 -9.16 -9.20
N ILE A 18 6.58 -9.13 -8.13
CA ILE A 18 6.47 -7.95 -7.26
C ILE A 18 7.80 -7.60 -6.59
N VAL A 19 8.55 -8.60 -6.13
CA VAL A 19 9.88 -8.36 -5.54
C VAL A 19 10.84 -7.81 -6.59
N ARG A 20 10.81 -8.30 -7.83
CA ARG A 20 11.68 -7.82 -8.92
C ARG A 20 11.37 -6.36 -9.30
N SER A 21 10.10 -5.97 -9.26
CA SER A 21 9.66 -4.63 -9.63
C SER A 21 9.43 -3.71 -8.43
N ILE A 22 9.85 -4.10 -7.22
CA ILE A 22 9.43 -3.45 -5.96
C ILE A 22 9.75 -1.95 -5.90
N ASP A 23 10.84 -1.53 -6.54
CA ASP A 23 11.26 -0.12 -6.58
C ASP A 23 10.49 0.73 -7.59
N GLN A 24 9.87 0.09 -8.59
CA GLN A 24 9.22 0.74 -9.73
C GLN A 24 7.68 0.74 -9.65
N ILE A 25 7.10 -0.10 -8.79
CA ILE A 25 5.64 -0.22 -8.65
C ILE A 25 5.08 0.79 -7.64
N GLY A 26 3.88 1.29 -7.93
CA GLY A 26 3.11 2.17 -7.06
C GLY A 26 2.26 1.43 -6.03
N TYR A 27 1.51 2.19 -5.24
CA TYR A 27 0.61 1.62 -4.23
C TYR A 27 -0.53 0.79 -4.83
N GLU A 28 -1.04 1.16 -6.01
CA GLU A 28 -2.15 0.47 -6.67
C GLU A 28 -1.74 -0.96 -7.06
N GLN A 29 -0.54 -1.14 -7.61
CA GLN A 29 -0.02 -2.46 -7.94
C GLN A 29 0.23 -3.31 -6.68
N LEU A 30 0.69 -2.70 -5.58
CA LEU A 30 0.84 -3.39 -4.30
C LEU A 30 -0.51 -3.81 -3.68
N ALA A 31 -1.55 -2.99 -3.84
CA ALA A 31 -2.90 -3.32 -3.41
C ALA A 31 -3.47 -4.50 -4.22
N ALA A 32 -3.37 -4.44 -5.55
CA ALA A 32 -3.79 -5.52 -6.44
C ALA A 32 -3.02 -6.83 -6.16
N PHE A 33 -1.71 -6.74 -5.91
CA PHE A 33 -0.91 -7.88 -5.47
C PHE A 33 -1.44 -8.49 -4.18
N SER A 34 -1.76 -7.66 -3.17
CA SER A 34 -2.25 -8.15 -1.89
C SER A 34 -3.56 -8.94 -2.05
N GLU A 35 -4.49 -8.43 -2.87
CA GLU A 35 -5.75 -9.11 -3.16
C GLU A 35 -5.53 -10.44 -3.90
N GLN A 36 -4.68 -10.46 -4.92
CA GLN A 36 -4.35 -11.68 -5.67
C GLN A 36 -3.65 -12.72 -4.78
N ARG A 37 -2.70 -12.29 -3.95
CA ARG A 37 -2.01 -13.15 -2.98
C ARG A 37 -2.98 -13.76 -2.00
N GLU A 38 -3.92 -12.97 -1.48
CA GLU A 38 -4.96 -13.44 -0.56
C GLU A 38 -5.84 -14.52 -1.19
N GLN A 39 -6.32 -14.32 -2.42
CA GLN A 39 -7.11 -15.32 -3.14
C GLN A 39 -6.37 -16.66 -3.33
N LEU A 40 -5.08 -16.59 -3.68
CA LEU A 40 -4.22 -17.78 -3.82
C LEU A 40 -4.02 -18.48 -2.47
N VAL A 41 -3.76 -17.73 -1.40
CA VAL A 41 -3.59 -18.28 -0.05
C VAL A 41 -4.87 -18.98 0.40
N PHE A 42 -6.05 -18.37 0.21
CA PHE A 42 -7.33 -19.03 0.52
C PHE A 42 -7.51 -20.34 -0.26
N SER A 43 -7.15 -20.33 -1.55
CA SER A 43 -7.23 -21.52 -2.40
C SER A 43 -6.29 -22.63 -1.93
N ILE A 44 -5.09 -22.28 -1.45
CA ILE A 44 -4.13 -23.22 -0.86
C ILE A 44 -4.62 -23.73 0.51
N GLU A 45 -5.12 -22.86 1.38
CA GLU A 45 -5.62 -23.22 2.70
C GLU A 45 -6.79 -24.20 2.64
N SER A 46 -7.69 -24.04 1.66
CA SER A 46 -8.79 -24.98 1.41
C SER A 46 -8.31 -26.42 1.15
N GLN A 47 -7.05 -26.58 0.72
CA GLN A 47 -6.40 -27.85 0.41
C GLN A 47 -5.26 -28.18 1.38
N LYS A 48 -5.23 -27.57 2.58
CA LYS A 48 -4.12 -27.74 3.55
C LYS A 48 -3.77 -29.19 3.90
N GLY A 49 -4.76 -30.10 3.85
CA GLY A 49 -4.55 -31.54 4.10
C GLY A 49 -3.64 -32.22 3.08
N LEU A 50 -3.45 -31.62 1.90
CA LEU A 50 -2.62 -32.11 0.81
C LEU A 50 -1.21 -31.47 0.81
N LEU A 51 -0.90 -30.61 1.78
CA LEU A 51 0.40 -29.94 1.87
C LEU A 51 1.50 -30.92 2.31
N THR A 52 2.33 -31.30 1.35
CA THR A 52 3.56 -32.05 1.59
C THR A 52 4.62 -31.17 2.28
N THR A 53 5.67 -31.81 2.81
CA THR A 53 6.83 -31.10 3.37
C THR A 53 7.51 -30.19 2.34
N GLU A 54 7.55 -30.61 1.08
CA GLU A 54 8.09 -29.81 -0.02
C GLU A 54 7.29 -28.52 -0.24
N TYR A 55 5.95 -28.61 -0.31
CA TYR A 55 5.10 -27.43 -0.45
C TYR A 55 5.24 -26.47 0.73
N LYS A 56 5.32 -26.99 1.96
CA LYS A 56 5.56 -26.16 3.15
C LYS A 56 6.90 -25.44 3.10
N LEU A 57 7.96 -26.10 2.62
CA LEU A 57 9.27 -25.47 2.46
C LEU A 57 9.23 -24.34 1.44
N ARG A 58 8.54 -24.53 0.32
CA ARG A 58 8.35 -23.51 -0.72
C ARG A 58 7.60 -22.28 -0.19
N LEU A 59 6.47 -22.50 0.49
CA LEU A 59 5.71 -21.43 1.14
C LEU A 59 6.54 -20.69 2.20
N ARG A 60 7.37 -21.40 2.96
CA ARG A 60 8.29 -20.77 3.93
C ARG A 60 9.30 -19.85 3.25
N LYS A 61 9.91 -20.30 2.14
CA LYS A 61 10.83 -19.45 1.36
C LYS A 61 10.13 -18.19 0.85
N LEU A 62 8.86 -18.28 0.44
CA LEU A 62 8.11 -17.11 0.02
C LEU A 62 7.92 -16.07 1.14
N SER A 63 7.70 -16.52 2.38
CA SER A 63 7.55 -15.61 3.51
C SER A 63 8.80 -14.76 3.81
N GLU A 64 9.98 -15.16 3.31
CA GLU A 64 11.21 -14.39 3.44
C GLU A 64 11.15 -13.07 2.66
N PHE A 65 10.33 -13.01 1.61
CA PHE A 65 10.10 -11.78 0.84
C PHE A 65 9.06 -10.84 1.47
N ASP A 66 8.27 -11.29 2.45
CA ASP A 66 7.20 -10.45 3.01
C ASP A 66 7.77 -9.16 3.63
N LYS A 67 8.97 -9.20 4.20
CA LYS A 67 9.62 -8.03 4.79
C LYS A 67 9.89 -6.91 3.77
N ILE A 68 10.34 -7.24 2.56
CA ILE A 68 10.65 -6.22 1.54
C ILE A 68 9.37 -5.56 1.02
N ILE A 69 8.32 -6.36 0.84
CA ILE A 69 7.01 -5.91 0.36
C ILE A 69 6.36 -5.00 1.41
N LEU A 70 6.33 -5.43 2.67
CA LEU A 70 5.79 -4.63 3.78
C LEU A 70 6.55 -3.32 3.94
N SER A 71 7.87 -3.32 3.78
CA SER A 71 8.67 -2.10 3.86
C SER A 71 8.29 -1.10 2.76
N LYS A 72 7.99 -1.57 1.54
CA LYS A 72 7.54 -0.70 0.44
C LYS A 72 6.13 -0.15 0.67
N MET A 73 5.22 -0.98 1.19
CA MET A 73 3.88 -0.52 1.57
C MET A 73 3.95 0.56 2.66
N GLU A 74 4.80 0.36 3.66
CA GLU A 74 5.01 1.31 4.75
C GLU A 74 5.60 2.63 4.26
N TYR A 75 6.54 2.58 3.31
CA TYR A 75 7.05 3.77 2.63
C TYR A 75 5.92 4.60 2.00
N TYR A 76 5.00 3.96 1.28
CA TYR A 76 3.85 4.67 0.70
C TYR A 76 2.90 5.22 1.76
N ARG A 77 2.65 4.46 2.83
CA ARG A 77 1.84 4.90 3.98
C ARG A 77 2.43 6.17 4.59
N GLN A 78 3.73 6.18 4.87
CA GLN A 78 4.41 7.32 5.47
C GLN A 78 4.38 8.55 4.56
N ASN A 79 4.65 8.39 3.26
CA ASN A 79 4.59 9.49 2.31
C ASN A 79 3.20 10.13 2.23
N ALA A 80 2.15 9.31 2.27
CA ALA A 80 0.78 9.80 2.28
C ALA A 80 0.46 10.57 3.58
N SER A 81 0.89 10.05 4.73
CA SER A 81 0.77 10.74 6.03
C SER A 81 1.49 12.09 6.02
N ASP A 82 2.76 12.13 5.59
CA ASP A 82 3.56 13.36 5.53
C ASP A 82 2.92 14.40 4.59
N TRP A 83 2.36 13.96 3.47
CA TRP A 83 1.66 14.84 2.54
C TRP A 83 0.40 15.46 3.18
N LEU A 84 -0.41 14.66 3.88
CA LEU A 84 -1.61 15.13 4.57
C LEU A 84 -1.26 16.14 5.68
N GLU A 85 -0.22 15.88 6.47
CA GLU A 85 0.25 16.81 7.51
C GLU A 85 0.67 18.16 6.91
N LYS A 86 1.45 18.14 5.81
CA LYS A 86 1.85 19.36 5.10
C LYS A 86 0.64 20.14 4.57
N GLN A 87 -0.35 19.45 4.02
CA GLN A 87 -1.60 20.10 3.55
C GLN A 87 -2.38 20.74 4.71
N GLY A 88 -2.44 20.08 5.87
CA GLY A 88 -3.01 20.65 7.08
C GLY A 88 -2.31 21.94 7.52
N ALA A 89 -0.97 21.91 7.59
CA ALA A 89 -0.17 23.06 7.95
C ALA A 89 -0.36 24.25 6.97
N ILE A 90 -0.41 23.98 5.66
CA ILE A 90 -0.65 25.01 4.63
C ILE A 90 -2.03 25.66 4.80
N LYS A 91 -3.07 24.86 5.08
CA LYS A 91 -4.42 25.40 5.32
C LYS A 91 -4.47 26.30 6.55
N VAL A 92 -3.81 25.90 7.64
CA VAL A 92 -3.71 26.71 8.87
C VAL A 92 -2.99 28.04 8.59
N GLN A 93 -1.85 28.00 7.87
CA GLN A 93 -1.12 29.22 7.50
C GLN A 93 -1.96 30.14 6.60
N LYS A 94 -2.59 29.62 5.55
CA LYS A 94 -3.47 30.43 4.67
C LYS A 94 -4.61 31.08 5.45
N ASN A 95 -5.23 30.37 6.39
CA ASN A 95 -6.30 30.92 7.22
C ASN A 95 -5.80 32.04 8.16
N ALA A 96 -4.61 31.90 8.73
CA ALA A 96 -4.01 32.94 9.59
C ALA A 96 -3.68 34.23 8.83
N TYR A 97 -3.12 34.11 7.62
CA TYR A 97 -2.89 35.28 6.77
C TYR A 97 -4.21 35.90 6.31
N THR A 98 -5.16 35.09 5.83
CA THR A 98 -6.46 35.60 5.33
C THR A 98 -7.27 36.28 6.44
N SER A 99 -7.25 35.77 7.67
CA SER A 99 -7.95 36.42 8.80
C SER A 99 -7.28 37.73 9.24
N GLN A 100 -5.95 37.85 9.15
CA GLN A 100 -5.25 39.12 9.38
C GLN A 100 -5.58 40.16 8.30
N TYR A 101 -5.67 39.76 7.02
CA TYR A 101 -6.09 40.67 5.95
C TYR A 101 -7.57 41.05 6.06
N ALA A 102 -8.45 40.14 6.47
CA ALA A 102 -9.87 40.43 6.67
C ALA A 102 -10.12 41.36 7.88
N ALA A 103 -9.35 41.23 8.96
CA ALA A 103 -9.44 42.12 10.13
C ALA A 103 -9.00 43.56 9.82
N ASN A 104 -8.09 43.76 8.86
CA ASN A 104 -7.61 45.07 8.42
C ASN A 104 -8.30 45.63 7.15
N SER A 105 -9.27 44.91 6.57
CA SER A 105 -9.95 45.31 5.32
C SER A 105 -11.40 45.80 5.54
N LEU A 106 -11.74 46.24 6.75
CA LEU A 106 -12.96 47.02 7.01
C LEU A 106 -12.76 48.48 6.55
N PHE A 107 -12.55 48.69 5.25
CA PHE A 107 -12.65 50.02 4.66
C PHE A 107 -14.09 50.24 4.19
N PHE A 108 -14.71 51.22 4.84
CA PHE A 108 -16.08 51.70 4.72
C PHE A 108 -16.47 52.07 3.28
N ASP A 109 -17.67 51.69 2.86
CA ASP A 109 -18.43 52.46 1.86
C ASP A 109 -19.50 53.25 2.62
N GLN A 110 -19.17 54.50 2.98
CA GLN A 110 -20.17 55.48 3.38
C GLN A 110 -20.52 56.26 2.11
N LYS A 111 -21.66 55.92 1.51
CA LYS A 111 -22.18 56.64 0.35
C LYS A 111 -23.41 57.46 0.75
N ASN A 112 -23.35 58.73 0.36
CA ASN A 112 -24.29 59.82 0.62
C ASN A 112 -25.75 59.51 0.26
#